data_AF-A0A346PU61-F1
#
_entry.id   AF-A0A346PU61-F1
#
_cell.length_a   1.000
_cell.length_b   1.000
_cell.length_c   1.000
_cell.angle_alpha   90.00
_cell.angle_beta   90.00
_cell.angle_gamma   90.00
#
_symmetry.space_group_name_H-M   'P 1'
#
loop_
_entity.id
_entity.type
_entity.pdbx_description
1 polymer ?
#
loop_
_entity_poly.entity_id
_entity_poly.type
_entity_poly.pdbx_seq_one_letter_code
_entity_poly.pdbx_strand_id
1 'polypeptide(L)'
;MAWECGIDGCGAIFEDVEAAVVHQATEHERPECNVCGTVVPDGYLAIRHAFTEHSRAEYVRAYGASSEDVREREELLEEIESEANIERIASELTR
;
A
#
# COMPACT_ATOMS: atom_id res chain seq x y z
N MET A 1 -0.25 -6.61 -17.72
CA MET A 1 0.27 -7.65 -16.80
C MET A 1 -0.81 -7.90 -15.76
N ALA A 2 -0.91 -9.10 -15.20
CA ALA A 2 -1.90 -9.36 -14.16
C ALA A 2 -1.33 -8.93 -12.79
N TRP A 3 -2.15 -8.30 -11.96
CA TRP A 3 -1.77 -7.77 -10.65
C TRP A 3 -2.48 -8.55 -9.54
N GLU A 4 -1.73 -9.16 -8.64
CA GLU A 4 -2.29 -9.81 -7.45
C GLU A 4 -2.49 -8.78 -6.32
N CYS A 5 -3.53 -8.97 -5.50
CA CYS A 5 -3.80 -8.11 -4.33
C CYS A 5 -2.60 -8.05 -3.37
N GLY A 6 -1.85 -9.13 -3.18
CA GLY A 6 -0.65 -9.14 -2.33
C GLY A 6 -0.90 -9.00 -0.82
N ILE A 7 -2.15 -8.79 -0.38
CA ILE A 7 -2.55 -8.92 1.03
C ILE A 7 -2.70 -10.40 1.35
N ASP A 8 -2.06 -10.83 2.44
CA ASP A 8 -2.01 -12.23 2.85
C ASP A 8 -3.43 -12.84 2.98
N GLY A 9 -3.61 -14.01 2.37
CA GLY A 9 -4.90 -14.70 2.33
C GLY A 9 -5.93 -14.21 1.31
N CYS A 10 -5.64 -13.17 0.50
CA CYS A 10 -6.58 -12.69 -0.52
C CYS A 10 -6.49 -13.47 -1.84
N GLY A 11 -5.34 -13.40 -2.52
CA GLY A 11 -5.09 -14.06 -3.81
C GLY A 11 -5.93 -13.56 -5.00
N ALA A 12 -6.68 -12.46 -4.86
CA ALA A 12 -7.42 -11.86 -5.98
C ALA A 12 -6.46 -11.29 -7.03
N ILE A 13 -6.80 -11.47 -8.32
CA ILE A 13 -5.99 -11.05 -9.47
C ILE A 13 -6.78 -10.11 -10.37
N PHE A 14 -6.15 -9.04 -10.83
CA PHE A 14 -6.73 -7.95 -11.60
C PHE A 14 -5.96 -7.71 -12.91
N GLU A 15 -6.62 -7.10 -13.88
CA GLU A 15 -6.01 -6.77 -15.19
C GLU A 15 -5.14 -5.51 -15.14
N ASP A 16 -5.38 -4.63 -14.15
CA ASP A 16 -4.66 -3.38 -13.94
C ASP A 16 -4.38 -3.13 -12.46
N VAL A 17 -3.35 -2.32 -12.20
CA VAL A 17 -2.81 -2.06 -10.85
C VAL A 17 -3.80 -1.27 -10.02
N GLU A 18 -4.52 -0.33 -10.62
CA GLU A 18 -5.44 0.50 -9.87
C GLU A 18 -6.66 -0.29 -9.41
N ALA A 19 -7.15 -1.26 -10.18
CA ALA A 19 -8.19 -2.18 -9.73
C ALA A 19 -7.74 -3.00 -8.52
N ALA A 20 -6.48 -3.45 -8.51
CA ALA A 20 -5.89 -4.13 -7.36
C ALA A 20 -5.80 -3.19 -6.13
N VAL A 21 -5.35 -1.94 -6.32
CA VAL A 21 -5.26 -0.94 -5.23
C VAL A 21 -6.62 -0.54 -4.70
N VAL A 22 -7.62 -0.36 -5.56
CA VAL A 22 -9.00 -0.04 -5.14
C VAL A 22 -9.58 -1.21 -4.35
N HIS A 23 -9.37 -2.44 -4.82
CA HIS A 23 -9.76 -3.65 -4.08
C HIS A 23 -9.11 -3.73 -2.69
N GLN A 24 -7.78 -3.51 -2.60
CA GLN A 24 -7.09 -3.43 -1.30
C GLN A 24 -7.76 -2.42 -0.36
N ALA A 25 -8.19 -1.27 -0.89
CA ALA A 25 -8.71 -0.18 -0.09
C ALA A 25 -10.18 -0.35 0.35
N THR A 26 -10.97 -1.15 -0.36
CA THR A 26 -12.42 -1.30 -0.12
C THR A 26 -12.81 -2.67 0.43
N GLU A 27 -12.09 -3.74 0.09
CA GLU A 27 -12.46 -5.11 0.43
C GLU A 27 -11.68 -5.70 1.62
N HIS A 28 -10.66 -4.99 2.10
CA HIS A 28 -9.84 -5.43 3.24
C HIS A 28 -10.09 -4.59 4.50
N GLU A 29 -9.84 -5.22 5.65
CA GLU A 29 -9.86 -4.53 6.95
C GLU A 29 -8.79 -3.43 6.96
N ARG A 30 -9.15 -2.27 7.51
CA ARG A 30 -8.26 -1.10 7.52
C ARG A 30 -7.34 -1.16 8.75
N PRO A 31 -6.02 -1.31 8.59
CA PRO A 31 -5.11 -1.30 9.73
C PRO A 31 -4.90 0.11 10.29
N GLU A 32 -4.54 0.16 11.57
CA GLU A 32 -3.98 1.36 12.19
C GLU A 32 -2.48 1.48 11.83
N CYS A 33 -2.03 2.69 11.47
CA CYS A 33 -0.60 2.94 11.30
C CYS A 33 0.12 2.86 12.65
N ASN A 34 1.12 1.98 12.77
CA ASN A 34 1.85 1.80 14.03
C ASN A 34 2.71 3.01 14.44
N VAL A 35 2.93 3.98 13.54
CA VAL A 35 3.67 5.21 13.84
C VAL A 35 2.77 6.28 14.47
N CYS A 36 1.58 6.51 13.92
CA CYS A 36 0.72 7.64 14.31
C CYS A 36 -0.71 7.28 14.74
N GLY A 37 -1.13 6.02 14.62
CA GLY A 37 -2.45 5.53 15.00
C GLY A 37 -3.58 5.85 14.00
N THR A 38 -3.29 6.49 12.87
CA THR A 38 -4.31 6.75 11.84
C THR A 38 -4.75 5.44 11.20
N VAL A 39 -6.06 5.20 11.12
CA VAL A 39 -6.64 4.11 10.35
C VAL A 39 -6.53 4.43 8.85
N VAL A 40 -5.84 3.59 8.10
CA VAL A 40 -5.58 3.76 6.67
C VAL A 40 -6.09 2.54 5.88
N PRO A 41 -6.39 2.67 4.58
CA PRO A 41 -6.64 1.50 3.75
C PRO A 41 -5.41 0.59 3.69
N ASP A 42 -5.62 -0.72 3.66
CA ASP A 42 -4.53 -1.71 3.64
C ASP A 42 -3.79 -1.74 2.29
N GLY A 43 -2.75 -2.56 2.19
CA GLY A 43 -1.98 -2.75 0.97
C GLY A 43 -1.16 -1.52 0.60
N TYR A 44 -1.22 -1.14 -0.68
CA TYR A 44 -0.41 -0.05 -1.24
C TYR A 44 -0.58 1.27 -0.49
N LEU A 45 -1.82 1.64 -0.10
CA LEU A 45 -2.07 2.93 0.54
C LEU A 45 -1.51 2.99 1.97
N ALA A 46 -1.47 1.88 2.70
CA ALA A 46 -0.81 1.80 4.01
C ALA A 46 0.70 1.99 3.89
N ILE A 47 1.33 1.33 2.91
CA ILE A 47 2.77 1.45 2.64
C ILE A 47 3.09 2.89 2.21
N ARG A 48 2.35 3.43 1.25
CA ARG A 48 2.54 4.81 0.77
C ARG A 48 2.44 5.81 1.92
N HIS A 49 1.39 5.71 2.76
CA HIS A 49 1.25 6.55 3.95
C HIS A 49 2.49 6.47 4.85
N ALA A 50 2.96 5.25 5.13
CA ALA A 50 4.10 5.05 6.02
C ALA A 50 5.39 5.70 5.50
N PHE A 51 5.60 5.72 4.18
CA PHE A 51 6.82 6.23 3.55
C PHE A 51 6.73 7.70 3.10
N THR A 52 5.53 8.28 2.96
CA THR A 52 5.36 9.70 2.65
C THR A 52 5.21 10.56 3.90
N GLU A 53 4.54 10.05 4.94
CA GLU A 53 4.21 10.84 6.13
C GLU A 53 5.22 10.65 7.28
N HIS A 54 6.03 9.58 7.24
CA HIS A 54 6.98 9.26 8.31
C HIS A 54 8.37 8.98 7.76
N SER A 55 9.37 9.10 8.64
CA SER A 55 10.74 8.74 8.28
C SER A 55 10.96 7.23 8.31
N ARG A 56 11.93 6.73 7.52
CA ARG A 56 12.40 5.34 7.58
C ARG A 56 12.74 4.88 9.00
N ALA A 57 13.32 5.77 9.81
CA ALA A 57 13.70 5.46 11.18
C ALA A 57 12.47 5.25 12.09
N GLU A 58 11.38 5.98 11.87
CA GLU A 58 10.11 5.77 12.57
C GLU A 58 9.45 4.47 12.12
N TYR A 59 9.40 4.20 10.83
CA TYR A 59 8.88 2.94 10.28
C TYR A 59 9.62 1.72 10.86
N VAL A 60 10.96 1.71 10.82
CA VAL A 60 11.78 0.63 11.38
C VAL A 60 11.47 0.38 12.85
N ARG A 61 11.34 1.44 13.65
CA ARG A 61 11.05 1.31 15.09
C ARG A 61 9.63 0.81 15.35
N ALA A 62 8.63 1.33 14.63
CA ALA A 62 7.23 1.03 14.86
C ALA A 62 6.84 -0.37 14.36
N TYR A 63 7.43 -0.81 13.25
CA TYR A 63 7.11 -2.09 12.61
C TYR A 63 8.14 -3.19 12.86
N GLY A 64 9.23 -2.90 13.58
CA GLY A 64 10.32 -3.86 13.78
C GLY A 64 11.02 -4.27 12.48
N ALA A 65 10.94 -3.42 11.46
CA ALA A 65 11.44 -3.71 10.12
C ALA A 65 12.96 -3.62 10.04
N SER A 66 13.56 -4.47 9.23
CA SER A 66 14.96 -4.41 8.83
C SER A 66 15.17 -3.40 7.68
N SER A 67 16.43 -3.13 7.36
CA SER A 67 16.75 -2.33 6.17
C SER A 67 16.35 -3.02 4.85
N GLU A 68 16.23 -4.35 4.85
CA GLU A 68 15.79 -5.12 3.69
C GLU A 68 14.30 -4.95 3.46
N ASP A 69 13.49 -5.07 4.53
CA ASP A 69 12.05 -4.80 4.47
C ASP A 69 11.76 -3.39 3.95
N VAL A 70 12.55 -2.40 4.38
CA VAL A 70 12.42 -1.01 3.89
C VAL A 70 12.67 -0.95 2.38
N ARG A 71 13.73 -1.58 1.88
CA ARG A 71 14.06 -1.57 0.43
C ARG A 71 12.98 -2.26 -0.39
N GLU A 72 12.50 -3.42 0.07
CA GLU A 72 11.42 -4.15 -0.61
C GLU A 72 10.17 -3.28 -0.76
N ARG A 73 9.80 -2.53 0.28
CA ARG A 73 8.65 -1.61 0.21
C ARG A 73 8.88 -0.42 -0.71
N GLU A 74 10.09 0.12 -0.76
CA GLU A 74 10.43 1.21 -1.68
C GLU A 74 10.40 0.75 -3.14
N GLU A 75 10.97 -0.42 -3.43
CA GLU A 75 10.92 -1.03 -4.77
C GLU A 75 9.48 -1.32 -5.20
N LEU A 76 8.65 -1.85 -4.30
CA LEU A 76 7.23 -2.08 -4.57
C LEU A 76 6.45 -0.78 -4.83
N LEU A 77 6.74 0.29 -4.08
CA LEU A 77 6.13 1.60 -4.32
C LEU A 77 6.52 2.14 -5.69
N GLU A 78 7.81 2.07 -6.05
CA GLU A 78 8.31 2.51 -7.35
C GLU A 78 7.69 1.72 -8.50
N GLU A 79 7.57 0.39 -8.37
CA GLU A 79 6.93 -0.48 -9.37
C GLU A 79 5.47 -0.08 -9.58
N ILE A 80 4.69 0.02 -8.50
CA ILE A 80 3.27 0.39 -8.57
C ILE A 80 3.12 1.80 -9.14
N GLU A 81 3.89 2.78 -8.68
CA GLU A 81 3.78 4.17 -9.12
C GLU A 81 4.26 4.41 -10.55
N SER A 82 5.09 3.52 -11.08
CA SER A 82 5.49 3.58 -12.50
C SER A 82 4.36 3.18 -13.47
N GLU A 83 3.40 2.39 -12.99
CA GLU A 83 2.29 1.85 -13.79
C GLU A 83 0.93 2.49 -13.44
N ALA A 84 0.73 2.89 -12.17
CA ALA A 84 -0.55 3.33 -11.65
C ALA A 84 -0.90 4.78 -12.00
N ASN A 85 -2.13 5.00 -12.47
CA ASN A 85 -2.71 6.34 -12.51
C ASN A 85 -3.33 6.72 -11.14
N ILE A 86 -2.59 7.50 -10.35
CA ILE A 86 -3.03 7.92 -9.00
C ILE A 86 -4.31 8.76 -9.04
N GLU A 87 -4.51 9.58 -10.08
CA GLU A 87 -5.75 10.36 -10.23
C GLU A 87 -6.97 9.46 -10.43
N ARG A 88 -6.79 8.35 -11.17
CA ARG A 88 -7.83 7.34 -11.36
C ARG A 88 -8.20 6.64 -10.07
N ILE A 89 -7.21 6.18 -9.30
CA ILE A 89 -7.43 5.56 -7.98
C ILE A 89 -8.21 6.51 -7.06
N ALA A 90 -7.78 7.78 -6.98
CA ALA A 90 -8.45 8.76 -6.12
C ALA A 90 -9.91 9.01 -6.53
N SER A 91 -10.18 9.06 -7.83
CA SER A 91 -11.54 9.20 -8.38
C SER A 91 -12.44 8.02 -8.03
N GLU A 92 -11.91 6.79 -8.06
CA GLU A 92 -12.66 5.59 -7.71
C GLU A 92 -12.98 5.49 -6.21
N LEU A 93 -12.05 5.92 -5.34
CA LEU A 93 -12.23 5.88 -3.88
C LEU A 93 -13.13 6.99 -3.31
N THR A 94 -13.41 8.03 -4.09
CA THR A 94 -14.24 9.17 -3.66
C THR A 94 -15.66 9.15 -4.25
N ARG A 95 -16.01 8.07 -4.98
CA ARG A 95 -17.33 7.89 -5.58
C ARG A 95 -18.40 7.50 -4.57
#